data_AF-A0A925ALT4-F1
#
_entry.id   AF-A0A925ALT4-F1
#
_cell.length_a   1.000
_cell.length_b   1.000
_cell.length_c   1.000
_cell.angle_alpha   90.00
_cell.angle_beta   90.00
_cell.angle_gamma   90.00
#
_symmetry.space_group_name_H-M   'P 1'
#
loop_
_entity.id
_entity.type
_entity.pdbx_description
1 polymer ?
#
loop_
_entity_poly.entity_id
_entity_poly.type
_entity_poly.pdbx_seq_one_letter_code
_entity_poly.pdbx_strand_id
1 'polypeptide(L)'
;APQDSQPTPAQREPDWSSVLRHPRAKLHLYGKREARAGRKMGHYTVLADTVSEALEQALRIRNDLEPLAHPMQSIPDQPLD
;
A
#
# COMPACT_ATOMS: atom_id res chain seq x y z
N ALA A 1 -32.33 -1.47 20.93
CA ALA A 1 -30.90 -1.68 21.23
C ALA A 1 -30.11 -1.10 20.06
N PRO A 2 -29.23 -0.11 20.26
CA PRO A 2 -28.40 0.39 19.17
C PRO A 2 -27.30 -0.62 18.89
N GLN A 3 -27.12 -0.90 17.60
CA GLN A 3 -26.30 -1.97 17.05
C GLN A 3 -24.80 -1.65 17.17
N ASP A 4 -24.03 -2.71 17.32
CA ASP A 4 -22.58 -2.75 17.45
C ASP A 4 -21.85 -1.84 16.46
N SER A 5 -21.22 -0.79 16.97
CA SER A 5 -20.26 0.01 16.23
C SER A 5 -18.91 -0.70 16.30
N GLN A 6 -18.61 -1.56 15.32
CA GLN A 6 -17.26 -2.09 15.18
C GLN A 6 -16.26 -0.93 14.96
N PRO A 7 -15.10 -0.94 15.63
CA PRO A 7 -14.10 0.11 15.44
C PRO A 7 -13.55 0.02 14.01
N THR A 8 -13.69 1.11 13.26
CA THR A 8 -13.09 1.26 11.94
C THR A 8 -11.57 1.04 12.05
N PRO A 9 -10.90 0.29 11.15
CA PRO A 9 -9.46 0.15 11.20
C PRO A 9 -8.85 1.55 11.16
N ALA A 10 -8.21 1.93 12.27
CA ALA A 10 -7.59 3.24 12.41
C ALA A 10 -6.71 3.46 11.20
N GLN A 11 -7.00 4.52 10.45
CA GLN A 11 -6.33 4.87 9.22
C GLN A 11 -4.88 5.24 9.52
N ARG A 12 -4.02 4.23 9.56
CA ARG A 12 -2.60 4.40 9.87
C ARG A 12 -1.83 4.64 8.58
N GLU A 13 -1.01 5.67 8.58
CA GLU A 13 -0.09 5.92 7.48
C GLU A 13 0.92 4.76 7.36
N PRO A 14 1.30 4.36 6.13
CA PRO A 14 2.40 3.43 5.92
C PRO A 14 3.69 3.92 6.57
N ASP A 15 4.58 2.99 6.91
CA ASP A 15 5.93 3.36 7.31
C ASP A 15 6.72 3.85 6.08
N TRP A 16 6.73 5.16 5.84
CA TRP A 16 7.45 5.78 4.74
C TRP A 16 8.97 5.61 4.81
N SER A 17 9.49 5.18 5.96
CA SER A 17 10.92 5.15 6.20
C SER A 17 11.67 4.19 5.26
N SER A 18 11.02 3.10 4.81
CA SER A 18 11.60 2.19 3.81
C SER A 18 11.84 2.84 2.46
N VAL A 19 10.90 3.67 1.98
CA VAL A 19 11.08 4.44 0.73
C VAL A 19 12.15 5.53 0.92
N LEU A 20 12.08 6.27 2.03
CA LEU A 20 12.94 7.42 2.28
C LEU A 20 14.41 7.03 2.49
N ARG A 21 14.68 5.83 3.03
CA ARG A 21 16.03 5.29 3.17
C ARG A 21 16.61 4.76 1.87
N HIS A 22 15.79 4.47 0.87
CA HIS A 22 16.27 3.88 -0.37
C HIS A 22 16.91 4.95 -1.28
N PRO A 23 18.22 4.87 -1.58
CA PRO A 23 18.99 5.96 -2.20
C PRO A 23 18.47 6.33 -3.60
N ARG A 24 17.92 5.34 -4.31
CA ARG A 24 17.40 5.48 -5.67
C ARG A 24 15.89 5.67 -5.73
N ALA A 25 15.19 5.75 -4.59
CA ALA A 25 13.75 5.99 -4.56
C ALA A 25 13.44 7.45 -4.24
N LYS A 26 12.39 7.98 -4.88
CA LYS A 26 11.88 9.34 -4.64
C LYS A 26 10.38 9.25 -4.34
N LEU A 27 9.99 9.65 -3.14
CA LEU A 27 8.60 9.70 -2.69
C LEU A 27 7.99 11.06 -3.03
N HIS A 28 6.81 11.06 -3.64
CA HIS A 28 6.01 12.25 -3.91
C HIS A 28 4.61 12.09 -3.30
N LEU A 29 4.34 12.85 -2.24
CA LEU A 29 3.04 12.92 -1.58
C LEU A 29 2.23 14.09 -2.13
N TYR A 30 0.93 13.89 -2.36
CA TYR A 30 0.06 14.92 -2.94
C TYR A 30 -0.44 15.98 -1.93
N GLY A 31 0.08 16.01 -0.70
CA GLY A 31 -0.31 16.98 0.33
C GLY A 31 -1.77 16.83 0.82
N LYS A 32 -2.39 15.67 0.60
CA LYS A 32 -3.77 15.40 1.04
C LYS A 32 -3.78 15.17 2.55
N ARG A 33 -4.65 15.91 3.25
CA ARG A 33 -4.76 15.87 4.73
C ARG A 33 -5.32 14.57 5.29
N GLU A 34 -6.15 13.88 4.51
CA GLU A 34 -6.85 12.66 4.94
C GLU A 34 -6.71 11.58 3.89
N ALA A 35 -6.24 10.41 4.30
CA ALA A 35 -6.37 9.19 3.52
C ALA A 35 -7.86 8.80 3.46
N ARG A 36 -8.28 8.10 2.40
CA ARG A 36 -9.61 7.48 2.27
C ARG A 36 -9.47 6.22 1.41
N ALA A 37 -10.36 5.24 1.56
CA ALA A 37 -10.35 4.04 0.72
C ALA A 37 -10.38 4.42 -0.77
N GLY A 38 -9.52 3.80 -1.58
CA GLY A 38 -9.37 4.09 -3.02
C GLY A 38 -8.70 5.44 -3.34
N ARG A 39 -8.36 6.27 -2.36
CA ARG A 39 -7.73 7.57 -2.59
C ARG A 39 -6.22 7.42 -2.71
N LYS A 40 -5.66 7.75 -3.88
CA LYS A 40 -4.21 7.84 -4.08
C LYS A 40 -3.62 8.97 -3.22
N MET A 41 -2.72 8.63 -2.31
CA MET A 41 -2.07 9.58 -1.39
C MET A 41 -0.72 10.11 -1.91
N GLY A 42 -0.12 9.39 -2.85
CA GLY A 42 1.13 9.76 -3.47
C GLY A 42 1.57 8.68 -4.45
N HIS A 43 2.84 8.76 -4.84
CA HIS A 43 3.55 7.73 -5.57
C HIS A 43 5.03 7.81 -5.23
N TYR A 44 5.79 6.79 -5.60
CA TYR A 44 7.24 6.88 -5.59
C TYR A 44 7.80 6.38 -6.92
N THR A 45 9.01 6.82 -7.24
CA THR A 45 9.73 6.42 -8.45
C THR A 45 11.09 5.85 -8.04
N VAL A 46 11.46 4.72 -8.63
CA VAL A 46 12.78 4.09 -8.43
C VAL A 46 13.56 4.16 -9.74
N LEU A 47 14.81 4.60 -9.66
CA LEU A 47 15.73 4.65 -10.79
C LEU A 47 16.79 3.54 -10.66
N ALA A 48 17.16 2.92 -11.78
CA ALA A 48 18.26 1.96 -11.84
C ALA A 48 18.83 1.93 -13.27
N ASP A 49 19.94 1.23 -13.46
CA ASP A 49 20.62 1.13 -14.75
C ASP A 49 19.87 0.19 -15.70
N THR A 50 19.07 -0.74 -15.16
CA THR A 50 18.18 -1.62 -15.92
C THR A 50 16.74 -1.58 -15.41
N VAL A 51 15.81 -1.89 -16.31
CA VAL A 51 14.37 -1.98 -15.96
C VAL A 51 14.12 -3.07 -14.92
N SER A 52 14.78 -4.22 -15.06
CA SER A 52 14.63 -5.35 -14.14
C SER A 52 15.05 -4.99 -12.71
N GLU A 53 16.17 -4.29 -12.54
CA GLU A 53 16.60 -3.80 -11.22
C GLU A 53 15.63 -2.78 -10.62
N ALA A 54 15.17 -1.82 -11.43
CA ALA A 54 14.22 -0.82 -10.97
C ALA A 54 12.90 -1.47 -10.50
N LEU A 55 12.42 -2.47 -11.25
CA LEU A 55 11.22 -3.23 -10.90
C LEU A 55 11.41 -4.04 -9.63
N GLU A 56 12.52 -4.77 -9.51
CA GLU A 56 12.81 -5.59 -8.33
C GLU A 56 12.87 -4.72 -7.06
N GLN A 57 13.58 -3.60 -7.11
CA GLN A 57 13.70 -2.67 -5.99
C GLN A 57 12.33 -2.03 -5.64
N ALA A 58 11.54 -1.64 -6.65
CA ALA A 58 10.20 -1.10 -6.43
C ALA A 58 9.27 -2.13 -5.75
N LEU A 59 9.31 -3.40 -6.17
CA LEU A 59 8.49 -4.45 -5.56
C LEU A 59 8.89 -4.72 -4.11
N ARG A 60 10.19 -4.72 -3.80
CA ARG A 60 10.68 -4.84 -2.42
C ARG A 60 10.16 -3.70 -1.54
N ILE A 61 10.32 -2.46 -2.00
CA ILE A 61 9.82 -1.28 -1.29
C ILE A 61 8.30 -1.34 -1.10
N ARG A 62 7.54 -1.75 -2.13
CA ARG A 62 6.07 -1.91 -2.02
C ARG A 62 5.70 -2.92 -0.93
N ASN A 63 6.36 -4.06 -0.88
CA ASN A 63 6.07 -5.10 0.11
C ASN A 63 6.34 -4.60 1.55
N ASP A 64 7.34 -3.73 1.74
CA ASP A 64 7.61 -3.11 3.04
C ASP A 64 6.55 -2.05 3.42
N LEU A 65 5.97 -1.36 2.43
CA LEU A 65 4.91 -0.35 2.64
C LEU A 65 3.53 -0.95 2.89
N GLU A 66 3.26 -2.13 2.33
CA GLU A 66 1.99 -2.84 2.45
C GLU A 66 2.15 -4.00 3.44
N PRO A 67 1.95 -3.79 4.76
CA PRO A 67 1.85 -4.89 5.70
C PRO A 67 0.55 -5.65 5.40
N LEU A 68 0.61 -6.61 4.46
CA LEU A 68 -0.41 -7.60 4.12
C LEU A 68 -1.84 -7.17 4.51
N ALA A 69 -2.35 -6.14 3.84
CA ALA A 69 -3.77 -5.86 3.90
C ALA A 69 -4.49 -6.94 3.09
N HIS A 70 -4.83 -8.04 3.79
CA HIS A 70 -5.58 -9.22 3.36
C HIS A 70 -5.10 -9.86 2.04
N PRO A 71 -4.56 -11.11 2.07
CA PRO A 71 -4.51 -11.88 0.83
C PRO A 71 -5.92 -11.89 0.27
N MET A 72 -6.05 -11.52 -1.00
CA MET A 72 -7.24 -11.72 -1.79
C MET A 72 -7.57 -13.22 -1.68
N GLN A 73 -8.38 -13.60 -0.70
CA GLN A 73 -8.85 -14.96 -0.54
C GLN A 73 -9.65 -15.21 -1.80
N SER A 74 -9.14 -16.11 -2.65
CA SER A 74 -9.89 -16.69 -3.75
C SER A 74 -11.25 -17.09 -3.19
N ILE A 75 -12.31 -16.40 -3.62
CA ILE A 75 -13.67 -16.83 -3.35
C ILE A 75 -13.79 -18.20 -4.01
N PRO A 76 -13.99 -19.31 -3.27
CA PRO A 76 -14.29 -20.57 -3.92
C PRO A 76 -15.65 -20.40 -4.60
N ASP A 77 -15.70 -20.75 -5.88
CA ASP A 77 -16.92 -20.92 -6.66
C ASP A 77 -17.86 -21.85 -5.87
N GLN A 78 -18.84 -21.26 -5.18
CA GLN A 78 -19.89 -22.00 -4.49
C GLN A 78 -21.07 -22.06 -5.45
N PRO A 79 -21.50 -23.26 -5.88
CA PRO A 79 -22.68 -23.38 -6.71
C PRO A 79 -23.91 -22.93 -5.91
N LEU A 80 -24.77 -22.13 -6.57
CA LEU A 80 -26.10 -21.80 -6.09
C LEU A 80 -26.95 -23.08 -6.08
N ASP A 81 -27.39 -23.52 -4.90
CA ASP A 81 -28.62 -24.33 -4.77
C ASP A 81 -29.86 -23.42 -4.97
#